data_AF-A0A920DSW1-F1
#
_entry.id   AF-A0A920DSW1-F1
#
_cell.length_a   1.000
_cell.length_b   1.000
_cell.length_c   1.000
_cell.angle_alpha   90.00
_cell.angle_beta   90.00
_cell.angle_gamma   90.00
#
_symmetry.space_group_name_H-M   'P 1'
#
loop_
_entity.id
_entity.type
_entity.pdbx_description
1 polymer ?
#
loop_
_entity_poly.entity_id
_entity_poly.type
_entity_poly.pdbx_seq_one_letter_code
_entity_poly.pdbx_strand_id
1 'polypeptide(L)' 'MATDPGSCEYLGCIDASACNYDMDANTDDGSCQLPEEYYDCNGICLNDVDGMVYVMS' A
#
# COMPACT_ATOMS: atom_id res chain seq x y z
N MET A 1 20.39 6.53 20.27
CA MET A 1 19.52 5.93 19.24
C MET A 1 18.29 5.48 20.01
N ALA A 2 17.20 6.26 19.87
CA ALA A 2 15.98 6.30 20.69
C ALA A 2 16.20 6.32 22.23
N THR A 3 16.18 7.51 22.83
CA THR A 3 16.33 7.73 24.29
C THR A 3 15.02 8.12 24.99
N ASP A 4 13.84 7.83 24.42
CA ASP A 4 12.56 8.20 25.03
C ASP A 4 11.58 7.00 25.11
N PRO A 5 11.23 6.53 26.32
CA PRO A 5 10.33 5.40 26.52
C PRO A 5 8.84 5.69 26.19
N GLY A 6 8.53 6.86 25.65
CA GLY A 6 7.16 7.30 25.34
C GLY A 6 6.69 7.10 23.88
N SER A 7 7.60 6.80 22.95
CA SER A 7 7.26 6.62 21.52
C SER A 7 7.55 5.19 21.09
N CYS A 8 6.61 4.27 21.32
CA CYS A 8 6.62 3.00 20.60
C CYS A 8 6.25 3.31 19.14
N GLU A 9 7.24 3.44 18.28
CA GLU A 9 7.05 3.56 16.85
C GLU A 9 6.80 2.17 16.28
N TYR A 10 5.59 1.96 15.78
CA TYR A 10 5.20 0.80 15.01
C TYR A 10 5.36 1.16 13.53
N LEU A 11 6.42 0.61 12.95
CA LEU A 11 6.79 0.82 11.55
C LEU A 11 5.92 -0.04 10.65
N GLY A 12 5.32 0.59 9.64
CA GLY A 12 4.53 -0.05 8.59
C GLY A 12 3.87 0.99 7.70
N CYS A 13 3.12 0.55 6.69
CA CYS A 13 2.44 1.48 5.81
C CYS A 13 1.20 2.09 6.48
N ILE A 14 1.19 3.41 6.67
CA ILE A 14 0.06 4.14 7.27
C ILE A 14 -0.94 4.68 6.21
N ASP A 15 -0.65 4.54 4.92
CA ASP A 15 -1.53 4.98 3.85
C ASP A 15 -2.66 3.97 3.61
N ALA A 16 -3.89 4.35 3.94
CA ALA A 16 -5.07 3.51 3.75
C ALA A 16 -5.38 3.19 2.27
N SER A 17 -4.74 3.88 1.33
CA SER A 17 -4.86 3.62 -0.11
C SER A 17 -3.83 2.59 -0.60
N ALA A 18 -2.86 2.22 0.24
CA ALA A 18 -1.85 1.23 -0.10
C ALA A 18 -2.35 -0.21 0.13
N CYS A 19 -1.83 -1.11 -0.68
CA CYS A 19 -2.16 -2.53 -0.70
C CYS A 19 -1.64 -3.29 0.52
N ASN A 20 -0.63 -2.74 1.19
CA ASN A 20 -0.05 -3.27 2.42
C ASN A 20 -0.29 -2.33 3.61
N TYR A 21 -1.40 -1.60 3.61
CA TYR A 21 -1.81 -0.78 4.76
C TYR A 21 -1.81 -1.62 6.05
N ASP A 22 -1.11 -1.11 7.06
CA ASP A 22 -1.04 -1.69 8.40
C ASP A 22 -1.75 -0.77 9.39
N MET A 23 -2.84 -1.27 9.98
CA MET A 23 -3.65 -0.50 10.92
C MET A 23 -3.01 -0.31 12.30
N ASP A 24 -2.02 -1.13 12.65
CA ASP A 24 -1.29 -1.05 13.90
C ASP A 24 -0.04 -0.16 13.77
N ALA A 25 0.38 0.15 12.54
CA ALA A 25 1.47 1.08 12.28
C ALA A 25 1.06 2.53 12.62
N ASN A 26 1.97 3.25 13.27
CA ASN A 26 1.82 4.67 13.59
C ASN A 26 2.90 5.56 12.95
N THR A 27 3.89 4.94 12.33
CA THR A 27 5.00 5.61 11.64
C THR A 27 5.22 4.95 10.30
N ASP A 28 5.16 5.74 9.23
CA ASP A 28 5.46 5.27 7.87
C ASP A 28 6.92 4.80 7.79
N ASP A 29 7.11 3.57 7.33
CA ASP A 29 8.44 2.99 7.09
C ASP A 29 8.89 3.11 5.62
N GLY A 30 8.06 3.72 4.77
CA GLY A 30 8.30 3.87 3.34
C GLY A 30 8.08 2.58 2.54
N SER A 31 7.47 1.55 3.14
CA SER A 31 7.14 0.29 2.47
C SER A 31 5.81 0.31 1.73
N CYS A 32 5.04 1.40 1.78
CA CYS A 32 3.72 1.50 1.15
C CYS A 32 3.72 1.12 -0.34
N GLN A 33 2.94 0.10 -0.68
CA GLN A 33 2.73 -0.40 -2.02
C GLN A 33 1.40 0.14 -2.53
N LEU A 34 1.46 1.20 -3.33
CA LEU A 34 0.27 1.71 -4.00
C LEU A 34 -0.11 0.81 -5.18
N PRO A 35 -1.40 0.65 -5.47
CA PRO A 35 -1.84 -0.02 -6.69
C PRO A 35 -1.35 0.75 -7.93
N GLU A 36 -0.99 0.02 -8.99
CA GLU A 36 -0.64 0.65 -10.27
C GLU A 36 -1.87 1.28 -10.94
N GLU A 37 -1.64 2.25 -11.82
CA GLU A 37 -2.72 2.87 -12.58
C GLU A 37 -3.51 1.78 -13.32
N TYR A 38 -4.82 1.71 -13.06
CA TYR A 38 -5.76 0.72 -13.61
C TYR A 38 -5.74 -0.70 -13.00
N TYR A 39 -4.98 -0.93 -11.93
CA TYR A 39 -5.00 -2.19 -11.18
C TYR A 39 -5.45 -2.00 -9.74
N ASP A 40 -5.99 -3.04 -9.13
CA ASP A 40 -6.23 -3.13 -7.70
C ASP A 40 -5.05 -3.79 -6.97
N CYS A 41 -5.16 -3.89 -5.65
CA CYS A 41 -4.13 -4.47 -4.79
C CYS A 41 -3.94 -5.98 -4.91
N ASN A 42 -4.82 -6.66 -5.64
CA ASN A 42 -4.69 -8.07 -5.97
C ASN A 42 -4.11 -8.27 -7.38
N GLY A 43 -3.74 -7.18 -8.07
CA GLY A 43 -3.31 -7.21 -9.46
C GLY A 43 -4.45 -7.44 -10.44
N ILE A 44 -5.71 -7.20 -10.03
CA ILE A 44 -6.88 -7.29 -10.89
C ILE A 44 -7.08 -5.94 -11.58
N CYS A 45 -7.31 -5.95 -12.90
CA CYS A 45 -7.61 -4.72 -13.61
C CYS A 45 -9.00 -4.17 -13.23
N LEU A 46 -9.09 -2.88 -12.93
CA LEU A 46 -10.31 -2.20 -12.49
C LEU A 46 -11.21 -1.69 -13.64
N ASN A 47 -10.79 -1.81 -14.90
CA ASN A 47 -11.51 -1.29 -16.08
C ASN A 47 -12.17 -2.37 -16.94
N ASP A 48 -12.65 -3.46 -16.35
CA ASP A 48 -13.39 -4.48 -17.08
C ASP A 48 -14.91 -4.23 -17.05
N VAL A 49 -15.40 -3.51 -18.05
CA VAL A 49 -16.76 -3.69 -18.57
C VAL A 49 -16.80 -4.80 -19.65
N ASP A 50 -15.68 -5.13 -20.32
CA ASP A 50 -15.65 -6.15 -21.40
C ASP A 50 -14.34 -6.99 -21.54
N GLY A 51 -13.51 -7.13 -20.49
CA GLY A 51 -12.50 -8.20 -20.39
C GLY A 51 -11.26 -8.10 -21.31
N MET A 52 -10.83 -6.90 -21.69
CA MET A 52 -9.67 -6.73 -22.57
C MET A 52 -8.77 -5.58 -22.09
N VAL A 53 -7.76 -5.91 -21.28
CA VAL A 53 -6.59 -5.05 -21.07
C VAL A 53 -5.40 -5.63 -21.81
N TYR A 54 -5.06 -4.95 -22.91
CA TYR A 54 -3.80 -5.15 -23.62
C TYR A 54 -2.67 -4.64 -22.74
N VAL A 55 -2.04 -5.52 -21.96
CA VAL A 55 -0.71 -5.22 -21.43
C VAL A 55 0.26 -5.43 -22.58
N MET A 56 0.63 -4.35 -23.25
CA MET A 56 1.81 -4.36 -24.10
C MET A 56 3.04 -4.49 -23.22
N SER A 57 3.60 -5.70 -23.19
CA SER A 57 5.04 -5.96 -23.24
C SER A 57 5.25 -7.39 -23.72
#